data_AF-A0A2I0NCU2-F1
#
_entry.id   AF-A0A2I0NCU2-F1
#
_cell.length_a   1.000
_cell.length_b   1.000
_cell.length_c   1.000
_cell.angle_alpha   90.00
_cell.angle_beta   90.00
_cell.angle_gamma   90.00
#
_symmetry.space_group_name_H-M   'P 1'
#
loop_
_entity.id
_entity.type
_entity.pdbx_description
1 polymer ?
#
loop_
_entity_poly.entity_id
_entity_poly.type
_entity_poly.pdbx_seq_one_letter_code
_entity_poly.pdbx_strand_id
1 'polypeptide(L)'
;MAMDEIKKKLNLDTMSDDERKKLFKDFVDHGGSTNYTEKEQKIIKTRNQANIRQGTRPQDHRSSNQQKSGKSPAPNVQNIQKSLQPLTKDIILKQNKPTFFQKMGIKFFSFVNRVTNLGGHFYHPGFISNTNIDLNEAMLNMQKMSLIILNSKSFNTKEIRHYFFRKFPLYFELLLRINSLKIKELLDSIREKEKTSPSLRLMVHDLDQEIKTLFRILYILLPYKKHIAEAYREGFRILEKKEKLTASIINTYMSRLRRDILYVFEKYMIKLFYAFLQSTNLNFKINSREIPVFLDITDKERVTGMQQDLEKEFQLSEAEEKTEGEELKNEAEKIQEMEEELALPDQVKEGMQIIERIDFENFGNGKDSPYYYYDKKDKVYRIAAILDYFEREYSFLLTGNKVTYYMEHHEGKKFDPKKELNDEYMEL
;
A
#
# COMPACT_ATOMS: atom_id res chain seq x y z
N MET A 1 -10.96 -30.21 -39.27
CA MET A 1 -11.04 -31.12 -40.44
C MET A 1 -11.29 -30.40 -41.76
N ALA A 2 -12.17 -29.39 -41.87
CA ALA A 2 -12.41 -28.70 -43.15
C ALA A 2 -11.20 -27.88 -43.70
N MET A 3 -10.36 -27.29 -42.84
CA MET A 3 -9.23 -26.44 -43.29
C MET A 3 -8.06 -27.21 -43.91
N ASP A 4 -7.79 -28.44 -43.46
CA ASP A 4 -6.66 -29.23 -43.99
C ASP A 4 -7.01 -29.87 -45.35
N GLU A 5 -8.29 -30.17 -45.59
CA GLU A 5 -8.76 -30.61 -46.91
C GLU A 5 -8.75 -29.48 -47.94
N ILE A 6 -9.06 -28.24 -47.53
CA ILE A 6 -8.98 -27.06 -48.39
C ILE A 6 -7.53 -26.77 -48.76
N LYS A 7 -6.59 -26.88 -47.79
CA LYS A 7 -5.16 -26.70 -48.04
C LYS A 7 -4.59 -27.75 -49.00
N LYS A 8 -4.99 -29.02 -48.86
CA LYS A 8 -4.63 -30.09 -49.79
C LYS A 8 -5.24 -29.90 -51.19
N LYS A 9 -6.49 -29.44 -51.30
CA LYS A 9 -7.13 -29.16 -52.59
C LYS A 9 -6.49 -27.98 -53.34
N LEU A 10 -5.95 -26.99 -52.62
CA LEU A 10 -5.31 -25.81 -53.20
C LEU A 10 -3.81 -25.96 -53.46
N ASN A 11 -3.20 -27.13 -53.16
CA ASN A 11 -1.77 -27.40 -53.37
C ASN A 11 -0.84 -26.26 -52.91
N LEU A 12 -1.18 -25.61 -51.79
CA LEU A 12 -0.50 -24.39 -51.34
C LEU A 12 0.98 -24.62 -50.99
N ASP A 13 1.38 -25.86 -50.69
CA ASP A 13 2.75 -26.19 -50.27
C ASP A 13 3.75 -26.22 -51.43
N THR A 14 3.31 -26.34 -52.68
CA THR A 14 4.18 -26.35 -53.88
C THR A 14 4.13 -25.09 -54.73
N MET A 15 3.29 -24.11 -54.38
CA MET A 15 3.18 -22.85 -55.14
C MET A 15 4.29 -21.85 -54.80
N SER A 16 4.75 -21.14 -55.82
CA SER A 16 5.71 -20.05 -55.67
C SER A 16 5.07 -18.85 -54.96
N ASP A 17 5.89 -18.04 -54.27
CA ASP A 17 5.39 -16.93 -53.45
C ASP A 17 4.64 -15.85 -54.26
N ASP A 18 4.91 -15.73 -55.56
CA ASP A 18 4.21 -14.79 -56.43
C ASP A 18 2.82 -15.30 -56.85
N GLU A 19 2.65 -16.61 -57.01
CA GLU A 19 1.34 -17.23 -57.25
C GLU A 19 0.44 -17.17 -56.01
N ARG A 20 1.03 -17.35 -54.82
CA ARG A 20 0.31 -17.19 -53.54
C ARG A 20 -0.22 -15.77 -53.35
N LYS A 21 0.57 -14.75 -53.73
CA LYS A 21 0.12 -13.34 -53.68
C LYS A 21 -1.01 -13.07 -54.66
N LYS A 22 -1.00 -13.70 -55.84
CA LYS A 22 -2.05 -13.55 -56.85
C LYS A 22 -3.37 -14.18 -56.38
N LEU A 23 -3.31 -15.40 -55.84
CA LEU A 23 -4.47 -16.06 -55.22
C LEU A 23 -5.03 -15.28 -54.03
N PHE A 24 -4.16 -14.68 -53.21
CA PHE A 24 -4.58 -13.84 -52.10
C PHE A 24 -5.31 -12.58 -52.58
N LYS A 25 -4.80 -11.96 -53.66
CA LYS A 25 -5.42 -10.79 -54.27
C LYS A 25 -6.79 -11.14 -54.88
N ASP A 26 -6.87 -12.24 -55.62
CA ASP A 26 -8.14 -12.72 -56.18
C ASP A 26 -9.16 -13.06 -55.08
N PHE A 27 -8.72 -13.60 -53.94
CA PHE A 27 -9.58 -13.90 -52.78
C PHE A 27 -10.13 -12.64 -52.10
N VAL A 28 -9.31 -11.60 -51.96
CA VAL A 28 -9.74 -10.30 -51.40
C VAL A 28 -10.65 -9.55 -52.37
N ASP A 29 -10.33 -9.60 -53.68
CA ASP A 29 -11.11 -8.94 -54.73
C ASP A 29 -12.52 -9.58 -54.90
N HIS A 30 -12.68 -10.87 -54.61
CA HIS A 30 -13.99 -11.55 -54.56
C HIS A 30 -14.70 -11.46 -53.20
N GLY A 31 -14.25 -10.56 -52.31
CA GLY A 31 -14.96 -10.19 -51.07
C GLY A 31 -14.62 -11.02 -49.83
N GLY A 32 -13.52 -11.77 -49.85
CA GLY A 32 -13.02 -12.47 -48.66
C GLY A 32 -12.35 -11.52 -47.66
N SER A 33 -12.75 -11.54 -46.39
CA SER A 33 -12.10 -10.77 -45.33
C SER A 33 -11.15 -11.66 -44.50
N THR A 34 -9.87 -11.28 -44.45
CA THR A 34 -8.89 -11.93 -43.58
C THR A 34 -8.93 -11.31 -42.19
N ASN A 35 -9.51 -12.03 -41.23
CA ASN A 35 -9.53 -11.62 -39.82
C ASN A 35 -8.15 -11.81 -39.18
N TYR A 36 -7.20 -10.90 -39.45
CA TYR A 36 -6.01 -10.78 -38.61
C TYR A 36 -6.40 -10.11 -37.30
N THR A 37 -6.08 -10.76 -36.17
CA THR A 37 -6.24 -10.14 -34.85
C THR A 37 -5.22 -9.02 -34.68
N GLU A 38 -5.61 -7.90 -34.06
CA GLU A 38 -4.77 -6.69 -33.86
C GLU A 38 -3.38 -6.96 -33.23
N LYS A 39 -3.18 -8.13 -32.62
CA LYS A 39 -1.89 -8.58 -32.07
C LYS A 39 -0.87 -8.94 -33.15
N GLU A 40 -1.28 -9.50 -34.29
CA GLU A 40 -0.37 -9.92 -35.37
C GLU A 40 0.10 -8.74 -36.23
N GLN A 41 -0.76 -7.73 -36.43
CA GLN A 41 -0.37 -6.50 -37.13
C GLN A 41 0.68 -5.67 -36.38
N LYS A 42 0.74 -5.77 -35.04
CA LYS A 42 1.76 -5.11 -34.23
C LYS A 42 3.12 -5.78 -34.41
N ILE A 43 3.19 -7.11 -34.47
CA ILE A 43 4.44 -7.87 -34.59
C ILE A 43 5.16 -7.60 -35.93
N ILE A 44 4.40 -7.42 -37.02
CA ILE A 44 4.98 -7.08 -38.34
C ILE A 44 5.55 -5.65 -38.37
N LYS A 45 4.93 -4.71 -37.64
CA LYS A 45 5.41 -3.32 -37.56
C LYS A 45 6.65 -3.15 -36.68
N THR A 46 6.81 -3.94 -35.62
CA THR A 46 8.01 -3.86 -34.76
C THR A 46 9.25 -4.51 -35.39
N ARG A 47 9.08 -5.47 -36.32
CA ARG A 47 10.21 -6.16 -36.96
C ARG A 47 10.94 -5.30 -38.01
N ASN A 48 10.29 -4.27 -38.54
CA ASN A 48 10.84 -3.40 -39.59
C ASN A 48 11.52 -2.11 -39.06
N GLN A 49 11.67 -1.93 -37.74
CA GLN A 49 12.28 -0.73 -37.15
C GLN A 49 13.54 -0.97 -36.29
N ALA A 50 14.04 -2.20 -36.23
CA ALA A 50 15.27 -2.51 -35.50
C ALA A 50 16.44 -2.71 -36.48
N ASN A 51 17.01 -1.62 -37.01
CA ASN A 51 18.40 -1.55 -37.51
C ASN A 51 18.76 -0.15 -38.01
N ILE A 52 19.04 0.81 -37.12
CA ILE A 52 20.01 1.89 -37.41
C ILE A 52 20.82 2.16 -36.14
N ARG A 53 22.13 1.89 -36.25
CA ARG A 53 23.15 1.92 -35.20
C ARG A 53 23.68 3.35 -34.94
N GLN A 54 24.20 3.52 -33.73
CA GLN A 54 25.06 4.60 -33.26
C GLN A 54 26.32 4.80 -34.13
N GLY A 55 26.77 6.05 -34.29
CA GLY A 55 28.05 6.44 -34.89
C GLY A 55 28.31 7.94 -34.76
N THR A 56 29.53 8.28 -34.37
CA THR A 56 30.07 9.54 -33.81
C THR A 56 30.55 10.62 -34.81
N ARG A 57 30.20 11.90 -34.53
CA ARG A 57 31.02 13.16 -34.53
C ARG A 57 31.64 13.72 -35.87
N PRO A 58 32.21 14.96 -35.92
CA PRO A 58 31.60 16.16 -36.57
C PRO A 58 32.48 16.90 -37.63
N GLN A 59 31.91 17.86 -38.41
CA GLN A 59 32.44 19.21 -38.79
C GLN A 59 31.90 19.78 -40.11
N ASP A 60 31.51 21.06 -40.02
CA ASP A 60 31.76 22.24 -40.89
C ASP A 60 31.28 22.43 -42.34
N HIS A 61 30.54 23.55 -42.47
CA HIS A 61 30.58 24.65 -43.44
C HIS A 61 30.10 24.52 -44.91
N ARG A 62 29.01 25.27 -45.14
CA ARG A 62 28.75 26.33 -46.16
C ARG A 62 28.65 25.98 -47.66
N SER A 63 27.53 26.49 -48.19
CA SER A 63 27.34 27.29 -49.42
C SER A 63 26.71 26.65 -50.67
N SER A 64 25.50 27.15 -50.96
CA SER A 64 24.90 27.56 -52.24
C SER A 64 25.27 26.85 -53.56
N ASN A 65 24.26 26.24 -54.20
CA ASN A 65 23.58 26.78 -55.41
C ASN A 65 22.43 25.83 -55.83
N GLN A 66 21.22 26.36 -56.06
CA GLN A 66 20.54 26.44 -57.38
C GLN A 66 20.77 25.20 -58.29
N GLN A 67 19.79 24.48 -58.83
CA GLN A 67 18.51 24.89 -59.40
C GLN A 67 17.77 23.64 -59.97
N LYS A 68 16.47 23.78 -60.26
CA LYS A 68 15.60 23.02 -61.22
C LYS A 68 14.62 21.97 -60.68
N SER A 69 13.43 22.50 -60.36
CA SER A 69 12.13 22.17 -60.97
C SER A 69 11.85 20.73 -61.44
N GLY A 70 11.04 20.02 -60.65
CA GLY A 70 10.20 18.91 -61.11
C GLY A 70 8.88 18.95 -60.33
N LYS A 71 7.81 19.42 -60.98
CA LYS A 71 6.46 19.47 -60.41
C LYS A 71 5.88 18.06 -60.34
N SER A 72 5.66 17.57 -59.12
CA SER A 72 4.69 16.51 -58.83
C SER A 72 3.86 16.96 -57.62
N PRO A 73 2.52 16.83 -57.65
CA PRO A 73 1.66 17.38 -56.62
C PRO A 73 1.87 16.63 -55.30
N ALA A 74 2.29 17.36 -54.27
CA ALA A 74 2.31 16.84 -52.90
C ALA A 74 0.86 16.55 -52.45
N PRO A 75 0.60 15.37 -51.84
CA PRO A 75 -0.69 15.14 -51.21
C PRO A 75 -0.85 16.12 -50.05
N ASN A 76 -2.05 16.70 -49.97
CA ASN A 76 -2.46 17.70 -49.02
C ASN A 76 -2.21 17.24 -47.56
N VAL A 77 -1.13 17.75 -46.94
CA VAL A 77 -0.78 17.49 -45.52
C VAL A 77 -1.64 18.33 -44.56
N GLN A 78 -2.73 18.97 -45.03
CA GLN A 78 -3.63 19.75 -44.16
C GLN A 78 -4.63 18.91 -43.34
N ASN A 79 -4.52 17.58 -43.27
CA ASN A 79 -5.50 16.75 -42.53
C ASN A 79 -4.91 15.81 -41.45
N ILE A 80 -3.66 15.99 -41.03
CA ILE A 80 -3.07 15.18 -39.93
C ILE A 80 -2.85 15.99 -38.64
N GLN A 81 -3.32 17.23 -38.58
CA GLN A 81 -3.39 18.02 -37.35
C GLN A 81 -4.83 18.42 -37.02
N LYS A 82 -5.74 17.44 -36.91
CA LYS A 82 -6.85 17.60 -35.97
C LYS A 82 -6.25 17.48 -34.58
N SER A 83 -5.93 18.64 -34.02
CA SER A 83 -5.65 18.88 -32.60
C SER A 83 -6.34 17.84 -31.71
N LEU A 84 -5.58 17.10 -30.90
CA LEU A 84 -6.13 16.49 -29.70
C LEU A 84 -6.61 17.66 -28.82
N GLN A 85 -7.86 18.07 -28.99
CA GLN A 85 -8.50 18.98 -28.05
C GLN A 85 -8.48 18.29 -26.68
N PRO A 86 -8.15 19.02 -25.60
CA PRO A 86 -8.24 18.45 -24.26
C PRO A 86 -9.66 17.95 -24.05
N LEU A 87 -9.79 16.68 -23.64
CA LEU A 87 -11.09 16.05 -23.43
C LEU A 87 -11.76 16.76 -22.24
N THR A 88 -12.69 17.67 -22.50
CA THR A 88 -13.48 18.36 -21.48
C THR A 88 -14.82 17.69 -21.26
N LYS A 89 -15.39 17.83 -20.06
CA LYS A 89 -16.69 17.24 -19.72
C LYS A 89 -17.80 17.66 -20.69
N ASP A 90 -17.80 18.89 -21.16
CA ASP A 90 -18.83 19.38 -22.09
C ASP A 90 -18.78 18.67 -23.45
N ILE A 91 -17.58 18.34 -23.91
CA ILE A 91 -17.38 17.56 -25.14
C ILE A 91 -17.89 16.13 -24.92
N ILE A 92 -17.56 15.52 -23.77
CA ILE A 92 -18.00 14.18 -23.39
C ILE A 92 -19.53 14.09 -23.32
N LEU A 93 -20.17 15.08 -22.68
CA LEU A 93 -21.63 15.16 -22.59
C LEU A 93 -22.29 15.28 -23.95
N LYS A 94 -21.69 16.02 -24.89
CA LYS A 94 -22.22 16.16 -26.25
C LYS A 94 -22.03 14.89 -27.08
N GLN A 95 -20.86 14.25 -26.99
CA GLN A 95 -20.53 13.07 -27.78
C GLN A 95 -21.24 11.79 -27.30
N ASN A 96 -21.48 11.66 -25.99
CA ASN A 96 -22.09 10.47 -25.41
C ASN A 96 -23.60 10.58 -25.19
N LYS A 97 -24.26 11.60 -25.74
CA LYS A 97 -25.72 11.69 -25.72
C LYS A 97 -26.31 10.53 -26.51
N PRO A 98 -27.10 9.65 -25.87
CA PRO A 98 -27.61 8.46 -26.53
C PRO A 98 -28.68 8.83 -27.56
N THR A 99 -28.59 8.21 -28.74
CA THR A 99 -29.70 8.19 -29.72
C THR A 99 -30.91 7.45 -29.13
N PHE A 100 -32.10 7.65 -29.70
CA PHE A 100 -33.32 6.95 -29.29
C PHE A 100 -33.14 5.42 -29.14
N PHE A 101 -32.56 4.75 -30.14
CA PHE A 101 -32.29 3.31 -30.09
C PHE A 101 -31.27 2.92 -29.01
N GLN A 102 -30.28 3.78 -28.73
CA GLN A 102 -29.32 3.55 -27.67
C GLN A 102 -29.98 3.70 -26.29
N LYS A 103 -30.87 4.68 -26.11
CA LYS A 103 -31.68 4.83 -24.89
C LYS A 103 -32.57 3.60 -24.67
N MET A 104 -33.23 3.12 -25.72
CA MET A 104 -34.01 1.88 -25.65
C MET A 104 -33.13 0.68 -25.32
N GLY A 105 -31.95 0.57 -25.95
CA GLY A 105 -30.98 -0.48 -25.67
C GLY A 105 -30.54 -0.48 -24.21
N ILE A 106 -30.15 0.69 -23.66
CA ILE A 106 -29.79 0.83 -22.25
C ILE A 106 -30.94 0.39 -21.35
N LYS A 107 -32.17 0.85 -21.59
CA LYS A 107 -33.35 0.43 -20.80
C LYS A 107 -33.58 -1.08 -20.87
N PHE A 108 -33.48 -1.66 -22.07
CA PHE A 108 -33.65 -3.10 -22.28
C PHE A 108 -32.58 -3.91 -21.56
N PHE A 109 -31.30 -3.54 -21.71
CA PHE A 109 -30.21 -4.22 -21.01
C PHE A 109 -30.28 -4.03 -19.48
N SER A 110 -30.67 -2.85 -19.00
CA SER A 110 -30.94 -2.60 -17.58
C SER A 110 -32.06 -3.49 -17.05
N PHE A 111 -33.13 -3.69 -17.83
CA PHE A 111 -34.21 -4.60 -17.48
C PHE A 111 -33.76 -6.07 -17.47
N VAL A 112 -33.10 -6.54 -18.53
CA VAL A 112 -32.58 -7.92 -18.64
C VAL A 112 -31.61 -8.25 -17.52
N ASN A 113 -30.75 -7.30 -17.13
CA ASN A 113 -29.82 -7.47 -16.01
C ASN A 113 -30.47 -7.28 -14.62
N ARG A 114 -31.80 -7.09 -14.57
CA ARG A 114 -32.58 -6.84 -13.35
C ARG A 114 -32.07 -5.64 -12.55
N VAL A 115 -31.67 -4.57 -13.24
CA VAL A 115 -31.23 -3.29 -12.65
C VAL A 115 -32.40 -2.37 -12.47
N THR A 116 -33.24 -2.23 -13.49
CA THR A 116 -34.45 -1.38 -13.46
C THR A 116 -35.69 -2.15 -13.93
N ASN A 117 -36.86 -1.56 -13.72
CA ASN A 117 -38.07 -2.02 -14.39
C ASN A 117 -38.04 -1.76 -15.90
N LEU A 118 -39.01 -2.31 -16.64
CA LEU A 118 -39.11 -2.19 -18.11
C LEU A 118 -39.14 -0.73 -18.60
N GLY A 119 -39.73 0.18 -17.81
CA GLY A 119 -39.76 1.62 -18.13
C GLY A 119 -38.44 2.35 -17.90
N GLY A 120 -37.54 1.78 -17.09
CA GLY A 120 -36.28 2.39 -16.68
C GLY A 120 -36.43 3.52 -15.65
N HIS A 121 -37.56 3.57 -14.94
CA HIS A 121 -37.87 4.66 -13.99
C HIS A 121 -37.52 4.30 -12.54
N PHE A 122 -37.67 3.02 -12.20
CA PHE A 122 -37.43 2.51 -10.84
C PHE A 122 -36.33 1.45 -10.86
N TYR A 123 -35.50 1.45 -9.84
CA TYR A 123 -34.58 0.34 -9.59
C TYR A 123 -35.37 -0.93 -9.27
N HIS A 124 -34.86 -2.05 -9.75
CA HIS A 124 -35.41 -3.36 -9.43
C HIS A 124 -35.06 -3.72 -7.96
N PRO A 125 -36.00 -4.26 -7.15
CA PRO A 125 -35.73 -4.58 -5.74
C PRO A 125 -34.54 -5.53 -5.57
N GLY A 126 -34.38 -6.50 -6.47
CA GLY A 126 -33.23 -7.39 -6.49
C GLY A 126 -31.88 -6.68 -6.74
N PHE A 127 -31.85 -5.56 -7.47
CA PHE A 127 -30.61 -4.78 -7.63
C PHE A 127 -30.25 -4.06 -6.34
N ILE A 128 -31.22 -3.43 -5.69
CA ILE A 128 -31.02 -2.75 -4.40
C ILE A 128 -30.62 -3.76 -3.31
N SER A 129 -31.30 -4.91 -3.23
CA SER A 129 -30.95 -5.99 -2.31
C SER A 129 -29.54 -6.53 -2.55
N ASN A 130 -29.16 -6.82 -3.81
CA ASN A 130 -27.79 -7.25 -4.15
C ASN A 130 -26.75 -6.19 -3.76
N THR A 131 -27.09 -4.90 -3.89
CA THR A 131 -26.20 -3.79 -3.51
C THR A 131 -26.05 -3.70 -1.98
N ASN A 132 -27.16 -3.83 -1.25
CA ASN A 132 -27.19 -3.66 0.20
C ASN A 132 -26.67 -4.89 0.96
N ILE A 133 -26.80 -6.09 0.41
CA ILE A 133 -26.46 -7.36 1.07
C ILE A 133 -25.20 -7.94 0.46
N ASP A 134 -25.29 -8.49 -0.76
CA ASP A 134 -24.21 -9.27 -1.37
C ASP A 134 -22.94 -8.45 -1.64
N LEU A 135 -23.09 -7.25 -2.24
CA LEU A 135 -21.96 -6.36 -2.49
C LEU A 135 -21.34 -5.91 -1.17
N ASN A 136 -22.16 -5.54 -0.19
CA ASN A 136 -21.69 -5.15 1.12
C ASN A 136 -20.88 -6.28 1.76
N GLU A 137 -21.40 -7.51 1.73
CA GLU A 137 -20.70 -8.67 2.28
C GLU A 137 -19.37 -8.91 1.56
N ALA A 138 -19.37 -8.93 0.22
CA ALA A 138 -18.17 -9.16 -0.57
C ALA A 138 -17.09 -8.08 -0.31
N MET A 139 -17.49 -6.81 -0.29
CA MET A 139 -16.56 -5.70 -0.04
C MET A 139 -16.04 -5.71 1.40
N LEU A 140 -16.92 -5.97 2.38
CA LEU A 140 -16.53 -6.09 3.79
C LEU A 140 -15.57 -7.27 4.02
N ASN A 141 -15.79 -8.40 3.35
CA ASN A 141 -14.88 -9.53 3.40
C ASN A 141 -13.51 -9.15 2.83
N MET A 142 -13.46 -8.52 1.65
CA MET A 142 -12.22 -8.04 1.06
C MET A 142 -11.48 -7.07 2.00
N GLN A 143 -12.19 -6.11 2.59
CA GLN A 143 -11.64 -5.20 3.59
C GLN A 143 -11.06 -5.92 4.81
N LYS A 144 -11.84 -6.83 5.40
CA LYS A 144 -11.40 -7.64 6.56
C LYS A 144 -10.14 -8.43 6.24
N MET A 145 -10.06 -9.04 5.06
CA MET A 145 -8.86 -9.79 4.65
C MET A 145 -7.66 -8.87 4.42
N SER A 146 -7.88 -7.66 3.87
CA SER A 146 -6.82 -6.66 3.74
C SER A 146 -6.33 -6.23 5.12
N LEU A 147 -7.25 -5.99 6.07
CA LEU A 147 -6.94 -5.65 7.45
C LEU A 147 -6.13 -6.75 8.15
N ILE A 148 -6.53 -8.02 7.98
CA ILE A 148 -5.79 -9.18 8.53
C ILE A 148 -4.35 -9.18 8.00
N ILE A 149 -4.15 -8.92 6.70
CA ILE A 149 -2.81 -8.87 6.13
C ILE A 149 -2.02 -7.69 6.70
N LEU A 150 -2.56 -6.48 6.56
CA LEU A 150 -1.86 -5.23 6.87
C LEU A 150 -1.56 -5.04 8.37
N ASN A 151 -2.44 -5.52 9.25
CA ASN A 151 -2.33 -5.38 10.71
C ASN A 151 -1.86 -6.66 11.42
N SER A 152 -1.47 -7.70 10.67
CA SER A 152 -0.85 -8.89 11.28
C SER A 152 0.44 -8.50 12.00
N LYS A 153 0.82 -9.24 13.05
CA LYS A 153 2.03 -8.96 13.84
C LYS A 153 3.27 -8.95 12.95
N SER A 154 3.32 -9.88 12.00
CA SER A 154 4.46 -10.01 11.09
C SER A 154 4.48 -8.93 10.02
N PHE A 155 3.33 -8.50 9.49
CA PHE A 155 3.31 -7.50 8.43
C PHE A 155 3.35 -6.06 8.98
N ASN A 156 3.03 -5.88 10.26
CA ASN A 156 3.17 -4.59 10.94
C ASN A 156 4.63 -4.25 11.25
N THR A 157 5.58 -5.18 11.10
CA THR A 157 7.00 -4.83 11.18
C THR A 157 7.40 -4.02 9.94
N LYS A 158 8.10 -2.90 10.17
CA LYS A 158 8.53 -1.98 9.11
C LYS A 158 9.32 -2.70 8.02
N GLU A 159 10.21 -3.60 8.40
CA GLU A 159 11.03 -4.40 7.48
C GLU A 159 10.20 -5.22 6.49
N ILE A 160 9.17 -5.92 6.98
CA ILE A 160 8.33 -6.80 6.13
C ILE A 160 7.44 -5.94 5.25
N ARG A 161 6.89 -4.85 5.80
CA ARG A 161 6.09 -3.89 5.05
C ARG A 161 6.89 -3.23 3.94
N HIS A 162 8.10 -2.75 4.25
CA HIS A 162 9.02 -2.14 3.30
C HIS A 162 9.49 -3.15 2.24
N TYR A 163 9.84 -4.37 2.65
CA TYR A 163 10.18 -5.45 1.71
C TYR A 163 9.03 -5.73 0.74
N PHE A 164 7.79 -5.84 1.24
CA PHE A 164 6.63 -6.11 0.41
C PHE A 164 6.35 -4.94 -0.54
N PHE A 165 6.46 -3.70 -0.07
CA PHE A 165 6.32 -2.51 -0.90
C PHE A 165 7.39 -2.43 -2.00
N ARG A 166 8.67 -2.64 -1.67
CA ARG A 166 9.77 -2.63 -2.65
C ARG A 166 9.61 -3.69 -3.73
N LYS A 167 9.20 -4.90 -3.32
CA LYS A 167 9.07 -6.03 -4.23
C LYS A 167 7.78 -6.00 -5.05
N PHE A 168 6.68 -5.56 -4.43
CA PHE A 168 5.35 -5.58 -5.00
C PHE A 168 4.57 -4.28 -4.70
N PRO A 169 5.02 -3.13 -5.22
CA PRO A 169 4.45 -1.81 -4.86
C PRO A 169 2.98 -1.70 -5.24
N LEU A 170 2.61 -2.23 -6.42
CA LEU A 170 1.23 -2.30 -6.88
C LEU A 170 0.33 -3.11 -5.94
N TYR A 171 0.82 -4.23 -5.40
CA TYR A 171 0.01 -5.11 -4.55
C TYR A 171 -0.20 -4.50 -3.18
N PHE A 172 0.83 -3.88 -2.63
CA PHE A 172 0.74 -3.14 -1.38
C PHE A 172 -0.28 -2.00 -1.48
N GLU A 173 -0.20 -1.20 -2.53
CA GLU A 173 -1.15 -0.11 -2.76
C GLU A 173 -2.59 -0.62 -2.92
N LEU A 174 -2.79 -1.73 -3.64
CA LEU A 174 -4.12 -2.32 -3.81
C LEU A 174 -4.73 -2.79 -2.47
N LEU A 175 -3.93 -3.43 -1.61
CA LEU A 175 -4.39 -3.85 -0.28
C LEU A 175 -4.75 -2.64 0.59
N LEU A 176 -3.91 -1.61 0.60
CA LEU A 176 -4.18 -0.36 1.32
C LEU A 176 -5.47 0.31 0.82
N ARG A 177 -5.61 0.46 -0.51
CA ARG A 177 -6.80 1.05 -1.12
C ARG A 177 -8.06 0.30 -0.76
N ILE A 178 -8.04 -1.02 -0.82
CA ILE A 178 -9.21 -1.85 -0.48
C ILE A 178 -9.54 -1.67 1.01
N ASN A 179 -8.54 -1.71 1.89
CA ASN A 179 -8.71 -1.48 3.32
C ASN A 179 -9.32 -0.11 3.64
N SER A 180 -8.93 0.93 2.90
CA SER A 180 -9.39 2.31 3.12
C SER A 180 -10.73 2.66 2.44
N LEU A 181 -11.41 1.72 1.76
CA LEU A 181 -12.66 2.03 1.06
C LEU A 181 -13.79 2.38 2.06
N LYS A 182 -14.38 3.56 1.94
CA LYS A 182 -15.53 3.97 2.76
C LYS A 182 -16.87 3.56 2.12
N ILE A 183 -17.02 2.28 1.80
CA ILE A 183 -18.24 1.76 1.12
C ILE A 183 -19.43 1.69 2.07
N LYS A 184 -19.20 1.46 3.37
CA LYS A 184 -20.27 1.32 4.35
C LYS A 184 -21.17 2.56 4.42
N GLU A 185 -20.58 3.75 4.54
CA GLU A 185 -21.32 5.03 4.57
C GLU A 185 -22.19 5.22 3.32
N LEU A 186 -21.65 4.87 2.16
CA LEU A 186 -22.35 4.93 0.89
C LEU A 186 -23.54 3.96 0.82
N LEU A 187 -23.38 2.72 1.28
CA LEU A 187 -24.45 1.73 1.29
C LEU A 187 -25.51 2.02 2.35
N ASP A 188 -25.11 2.55 3.50
CA ASP A 188 -26.05 2.98 4.53
C ASP A 188 -26.91 4.16 4.01
N SER A 189 -26.34 5.09 3.24
CA SER A 189 -27.12 6.13 2.54
C SER A 189 -28.15 5.57 1.56
N ILE A 190 -27.78 4.55 0.76
CA ILE A 190 -28.73 3.86 -0.14
C ILE A 190 -29.86 3.21 0.65
N ARG A 191 -29.56 2.56 1.78
CA ARG A 191 -30.54 1.92 2.66
C ARG A 191 -31.49 2.92 3.31
N GLU A 192 -30.99 4.07 3.73
CA GLU A 192 -31.80 5.14 4.31
C GLU A 192 -32.78 5.71 3.27
N LYS A 193 -32.31 5.93 2.04
CA LYS A 193 -33.17 6.34 0.92
C LYS A 193 -34.24 5.29 0.60
N GLU A 194 -33.89 4.01 0.66
CA GLU A 194 -34.86 2.92 0.47
C GLU A 194 -35.97 2.95 1.52
N LYS A 195 -35.62 3.15 2.80
CA LYS A 195 -36.56 3.20 3.92
C LYS A 195 -37.47 4.44 3.92
N THR A 196 -36.95 5.56 3.44
CA THR A 196 -37.66 6.86 3.44
C THR A 196 -38.51 7.06 2.19
N SER A 197 -38.38 6.20 1.16
CA SER A 197 -39.18 6.31 -0.06
C SER A 197 -40.66 5.96 0.21
N PRO A 198 -41.62 6.85 -0.15
CA PRO A 198 -43.06 6.66 0.10
C PRO A 198 -43.67 5.39 -0.52
N SER A 199 -43.04 4.87 -1.58
CA SER A 199 -43.54 3.72 -2.34
C SER A 199 -42.73 2.44 -2.12
N LEU A 200 -41.74 2.45 -1.20
CA LEU A 200 -40.72 1.42 -1.03
C LEU A 200 -39.95 1.11 -2.34
N ARG A 201 -40.07 1.97 -3.36
CA ARG A 201 -39.37 1.85 -4.64
C ARG A 201 -38.53 3.10 -4.84
N LEU A 202 -37.27 2.88 -5.18
CA LEU A 202 -36.32 3.94 -5.47
C LEU A 202 -36.39 4.30 -6.96
N MET A 203 -36.62 5.57 -7.24
CA MET A 203 -36.50 6.07 -8.60
C MET A 203 -35.02 6.15 -8.98
N VAL A 204 -34.73 6.06 -10.28
CA VAL A 204 -33.34 6.09 -10.77
C VAL A 204 -32.60 7.33 -10.29
N HIS A 205 -33.27 8.49 -10.34
CA HIS A 205 -32.68 9.79 -10.00
C HIS A 205 -32.39 9.94 -8.50
N ASP A 206 -33.08 9.20 -7.63
CA ASP A 206 -32.89 9.28 -6.17
C ASP A 206 -31.50 8.83 -5.74
N LEU A 207 -30.87 7.95 -6.54
CA LEU A 207 -29.55 7.37 -6.26
C LEU A 207 -28.44 7.84 -7.22
N ASP A 208 -28.65 8.95 -7.94
CA ASP A 208 -27.71 9.36 -8.99
C ASP A 208 -26.28 9.56 -8.46
N GLN A 209 -26.14 10.18 -7.29
CA GLN A 209 -24.83 10.43 -6.68
C GLN A 209 -24.22 9.15 -6.11
N GLU A 210 -25.04 8.31 -5.48
CA GLU A 210 -24.58 7.08 -4.85
C GLU A 210 -24.09 6.08 -5.90
N ILE A 211 -24.83 5.93 -7.00
CA ILE A 211 -24.45 5.06 -8.11
C ILE A 211 -23.19 5.58 -8.81
N LYS A 212 -23.07 6.90 -9.05
CA LYS A 212 -21.84 7.48 -9.63
C LYS A 212 -20.63 7.26 -8.72
N THR A 213 -20.79 7.46 -7.42
CA THR A 213 -19.72 7.27 -6.43
C THR A 213 -19.32 5.80 -6.33
N LEU A 214 -20.30 4.89 -6.25
CA LEU A 214 -20.05 3.46 -6.19
C LEU A 214 -19.36 2.97 -7.47
N PHE A 215 -19.84 3.44 -8.62
CA PHE A 215 -19.23 3.11 -9.91
C PHE A 215 -17.80 3.63 -9.99
N ARG A 216 -17.52 4.88 -9.59
CA ARG A 216 -16.16 5.44 -9.54
C ARG A 216 -15.22 4.57 -8.71
N ILE A 217 -15.62 4.18 -7.50
CA ILE A 217 -14.81 3.35 -6.60
C ILE A 217 -14.45 2.02 -7.27
N LEU A 218 -15.44 1.29 -7.80
CA LEU A 218 -15.20 -0.02 -8.41
C LEU A 218 -14.50 0.08 -9.77
N TYR A 219 -14.77 1.15 -10.53
CA TYR A 219 -14.16 1.40 -11.83
C TYR A 219 -12.65 1.59 -11.74
N ILE A 220 -12.16 2.32 -10.73
CA ILE A 220 -10.72 2.50 -10.48
C ILE A 220 -10.03 1.14 -10.28
N LEU A 221 -10.70 0.21 -9.59
CA LEU A 221 -10.17 -1.11 -9.27
C LEU A 221 -10.37 -2.14 -10.40
N LEU A 222 -11.33 -1.91 -11.31
CA LEU A 222 -11.73 -2.87 -12.34
C LEU A 222 -10.56 -3.38 -13.21
N PRO A 223 -9.65 -2.53 -13.73
CA PRO A 223 -8.50 -3.01 -14.51
C PRO A 223 -7.58 -3.94 -13.73
N TYR A 224 -7.60 -3.85 -12.39
CA TYR A 224 -6.71 -4.53 -11.48
C TYR A 224 -7.32 -5.76 -10.83
N LYS A 225 -8.53 -6.20 -11.22
CA LYS A 225 -9.21 -7.36 -10.60
C LYS A 225 -8.34 -8.62 -10.44
N LYS A 226 -7.47 -8.91 -11.42
CA LYS A 226 -6.52 -10.03 -11.36
C LYS A 226 -5.38 -9.75 -10.36
N HIS A 227 -4.85 -8.53 -10.39
CA HIS A 227 -3.81 -8.09 -9.47
C HIS A 227 -4.27 -8.04 -8.02
N ILE A 228 -5.55 -7.74 -7.76
CA ILE A 228 -6.14 -7.80 -6.41
C ILE A 228 -6.04 -9.22 -5.85
N ALA A 229 -6.42 -10.23 -6.64
CA ALA A 229 -6.34 -11.63 -6.19
C ALA A 229 -4.90 -12.10 -5.94
N GLU A 230 -3.94 -11.63 -6.74
CA GLU A 230 -2.52 -11.90 -6.53
C GLU A 230 -1.94 -11.15 -5.33
N ALA A 231 -2.38 -9.91 -5.08
CA ALA A 231 -1.97 -9.12 -3.92
C ALA A 231 -2.33 -9.82 -2.61
N TYR A 232 -3.57 -10.35 -2.50
CA TYR A 232 -3.96 -11.16 -1.35
C TYR A 232 -3.11 -12.44 -1.23
N ARG A 233 -2.82 -13.11 -2.35
CA ARG A 233 -2.03 -14.34 -2.34
C ARG A 233 -0.63 -14.09 -1.78
N GLU A 234 0.07 -13.08 -2.28
CA GLU A 234 1.41 -12.76 -1.82
C GLU A 234 1.40 -12.23 -0.38
N GLY A 235 0.38 -11.46 0.02
CA GLY A 235 0.18 -11.04 1.40
C GLY A 235 0.03 -12.23 2.37
N PHE A 236 -0.88 -13.16 2.07
CA PHE A 236 -1.06 -14.37 2.90
C PHE A 236 0.16 -15.29 2.88
N ARG A 237 0.90 -15.36 1.77
CA ARG A 237 2.15 -16.14 1.69
C ARG A 237 3.22 -15.64 2.65
N ILE A 238 3.27 -14.34 2.91
CA ILE A 238 4.17 -13.78 3.93
C ILE A 238 3.72 -14.21 5.33
N LEU A 239 2.42 -14.16 5.61
CA LEU A 239 1.89 -14.59 6.90
C LEU A 239 2.07 -16.09 7.13
N GLU A 240 1.91 -16.93 6.11
CA GLU A 240 2.18 -18.36 6.18
C GLU A 240 3.60 -18.64 6.67
N LYS A 241 4.59 -17.94 6.08
CA LYS A 241 6.00 -18.13 6.41
C LYS A 241 6.39 -17.58 7.78
N LYS A 242 5.79 -16.48 8.21
CA LYS A 242 6.19 -15.74 9.42
C LYS A 242 5.36 -16.08 10.66
N GLU A 243 4.06 -16.33 10.48
CA GLU A 243 3.11 -16.62 11.57
C GLU A 243 2.73 -18.10 11.66
N LYS A 244 3.27 -18.95 10.77
CA LYS A 244 2.97 -20.40 10.72
C LYS A 244 1.46 -20.69 10.63
N LEU A 245 0.71 -19.84 9.94
CA LEU A 245 -0.70 -20.08 9.67
C LEU A 245 -0.89 -21.39 8.88
N THR A 246 -1.86 -22.21 9.29
CA THR A 246 -2.18 -23.46 8.61
C THR A 246 -2.64 -23.19 7.18
N ALA A 247 -2.06 -23.90 6.20
CA ALA A 247 -2.41 -23.78 4.79
C ALA A 247 -3.92 -23.95 4.51
N SER A 248 -4.63 -24.74 5.32
CA SER A 248 -6.09 -24.92 5.25
C SER A 248 -6.87 -23.60 5.47
N ILE A 249 -6.45 -22.78 6.44
CA ILE A 249 -7.09 -21.50 6.74
C ILE A 249 -6.87 -20.53 5.58
N ILE A 250 -5.64 -20.45 5.07
CA ILE A 250 -5.28 -19.60 3.93
C ILE A 250 -6.08 -19.99 2.69
N ASN A 251 -6.19 -21.29 2.40
CA ASN A 251 -6.98 -21.78 1.27
C ASN A 251 -8.46 -21.40 1.39
N THR A 252 -9.02 -21.46 2.60
CA THR A 252 -10.40 -21.05 2.88
C THR A 252 -10.59 -19.55 2.60
N TYR A 253 -9.68 -18.71 3.09
CA TYR A 253 -9.71 -17.27 2.83
C TYR A 253 -9.54 -16.93 1.35
N MET A 254 -8.60 -17.58 0.67
CA MET A 254 -8.36 -17.37 -0.76
C MET A 254 -9.53 -17.83 -1.64
N SER A 255 -10.20 -18.94 -1.29
CA SER A 255 -11.40 -19.41 -1.99
C SER A 255 -12.54 -18.39 -1.85
N ARG A 256 -12.77 -17.90 -0.62
CA ARG A 256 -13.75 -16.83 -0.36
C ARG A 256 -13.43 -15.55 -1.13
N LEU A 257 -12.19 -15.09 -1.08
CA LEU A 257 -11.75 -13.89 -1.80
C LEU A 257 -11.92 -14.00 -3.31
N ARG A 258 -11.59 -15.15 -3.92
CA ARG A 258 -11.79 -15.36 -5.36
C ARG A 258 -13.27 -15.24 -5.74
N ARG A 259 -14.16 -15.83 -4.93
CA ARG A 259 -15.60 -15.72 -5.14
C ARG A 259 -16.07 -14.26 -5.00
N ASP A 260 -15.60 -13.55 -3.99
CA ASP A 260 -16.00 -12.17 -3.71
C ASP A 260 -15.50 -11.22 -4.83
N ILE A 261 -14.24 -11.37 -5.28
CA ILE A 261 -13.67 -10.62 -6.41
C ILE A 261 -14.43 -10.91 -7.70
N LEU A 262 -14.75 -12.18 -7.99
CA LEU A 262 -15.52 -12.58 -9.17
C LEU A 262 -16.94 -11.98 -9.11
N TYR A 263 -17.59 -12.04 -7.94
CA TYR A 263 -18.89 -11.42 -7.72
C TYR A 263 -18.85 -9.92 -8.01
N VAL A 264 -17.94 -9.18 -7.36
CA VAL A 264 -17.85 -7.71 -7.47
C VAL A 264 -17.55 -7.29 -8.91
N PHE A 265 -16.49 -7.83 -9.52
CA PHE A 265 -15.96 -7.30 -10.79
C PHE A 265 -16.52 -7.96 -12.04
N GLU A 266 -17.06 -9.19 -11.97
CA GLU A 266 -17.59 -9.89 -13.15
C GLU A 266 -19.12 -9.92 -13.17
N LYS A 267 -19.77 -10.05 -12.01
CA LYS A 267 -21.24 -10.13 -11.94
C LYS A 267 -21.89 -8.79 -11.60
N TYR A 268 -21.46 -8.16 -10.51
CA TYR A 268 -22.07 -6.93 -10.01
C TYR A 268 -21.68 -5.71 -10.84
N MET A 269 -20.42 -5.60 -11.26
CA MET A 269 -19.94 -4.47 -12.07
C MET A 269 -20.75 -4.25 -13.35
N ILE A 270 -21.23 -5.31 -14.00
CA ILE A 270 -22.09 -5.20 -15.19
C ILE A 270 -23.42 -4.53 -14.84
N LYS A 271 -24.05 -4.94 -13.74
CA LYS A 271 -25.30 -4.35 -13.26
C LYS A 271 -25.11 -2.88 -12.88
N LEU A 272 -24.02 -2.59 -12.15
CA LEU A 272 -23.67 -1.24 -11.74
C LEU A 272 -23.39 -0.34 -12.95
N PHE A 273 -22.74 -0.87 -13.99
CA PHE A 273 -22.49 -0.12 -15.21
C PHE A 273 -23.81 0.31 -15.88
N TYR A 274 -24.78 -0.59 -16.01
CA TYR A 274 -26.09 -0.23 -16.56
C TYR A 274 -26.87 0.73 -15.66
N ALA A 275 -26.76 0.61 -14.33
CA ALA A 275 -27.31 1.59 -13.38
C ALA A 275 -26.67 2.97 -13.60
N PHE A 276 -25.36 3.02 -13.80
CA PHE A 276 -24.61 4.25 -14.08
C PHE A 276 -25.02 4.90 -15.42
N LEU A 277 -25.19 4.11 -16.49
CA LEU A 277 -25.69 4.63 -17.77
C LEU A 277 -27.12 5.18 -17.64
N GLN A 278 -27.97 4.51 -16.87
CA GLN A 278 -29.35 4.93 -16.64
C GLN A 278 -29.42 6.23 -15.82
N SER A 279 -28.60 6.34 -14.78
CA SER A 279 -28.47 7.54 -13.92
C SER A 279 -27.91 8.74 -14.68
N THR A 280 -26.87 8.53 -15.48
CA THR A 280 -26.24 9.62 -16.24
C THR A 280 -26.99 9.99 -17.51
N ASN A 281 -27.82 9.08 -18.03
CA ASN A 281 -28.45 9.18 -19.35
C ASN A 281 -27.43 9.40 -20.48
N LEU A 282 -26.25 8.79 -20.33
CA LEU A 282 -25.14 8.81 -21.29
C LEU A 282 -24.86 7.39 -21.78
N ASN A 283 -24.30 7.25 -22.98
CA ASN A 283 -23.94 5.97 -23.56
C ASN A 283 -22.42 5.78 -23.65
N PHE A 284 -21.82 5.42 -22.52
CA PHE A 284 -20.41 5.06 -22.47
C PHE A 284 -20.17 3.61 -22.85
N LYS A 285 -18.92 3.29 -23.20
CA LYS A 285 -18.39 1.92 -23.17
C LYS A 285 -17.65 1.72 -21.85
N ILE A 286 -17.75 0.53 -21.24
CA ILE A 286 -17.22 0.24 -19.89
C ILE A 286 -15.71 0.51 -19.71
N ASN A 287 -14.92 0.62 -20.78
CA ASN A 287 -13.49 0.95 -20.73
C ASN A 287 -13.14 2.21 -21.54
N SER A 288 -14.10 3.13 -21.74
CA SER A 288 -13.83 4.36 -22.49
C SER A 288 -12.92 5.31 -21.71
N ARG A 289 -12.07 6.05 -22.43
CA ARG A 289 -11.16 7.06 -21.84
C ARG A 289 -11.91 8.28 -21.29
N GLU A 290 -13.20 8.39 -21.60
CA GLU A 290 -14.06 9.50 -21.20
C GLU A 290 -14.60 9.32 -19.77
N ILE A 291 -14.81 8.07 -19.33
CA ILE A 291 -15.35 7.80 -17.98
C ILE A 291 -14.47 8.42 -16.87
N PRO A 292 -13.13 8.26 -16.87
CA PRO A 292 -12.29 8.90 -15.85
C PRO A 292 -12.41 10.41 -15.81
N VAL A 293 -12.52 11.06 -16.97
CA VAL A 293 -12.66 12.52 -17.07
C VAL A 293 -14.05 12.97 -16.63
N PHE A 294 -15.08 12.20 -16.98
CA PHE A 294 -16.46 12.47 -16.56
C PHE A 294 -16.64 12.35 -15.03
N LEU A 295 -15.99 11.36 -14.42
CA LEU A 295 -16.05 11.08 -12.99
C LEU A 295 -15.06 11.89 -12.13
N ASP A 296 -14.30 12.79 -12.74
CA ASP A 296 -13.22 13.56 -12.07
C ASP A 296 -12.20 12.68 -11.34
N ILE A 297 -11.83 11.54 -11.94
CA ILE A 297 -10.82 10.66 -11.34
C ILE A 297 -9.47 11.36 -11.43
N THR A 298 -8.97 11.79 -10.27
CA THR A 298 -7.66 12.42 -10.13
C THR A 298 -6.53 11.40 -10.27
N ASP A 299 -5.32 11.84 -10.61
CA ASP A 299 -4.16 10.94 -10.73
C ASP A 299 -3.80 10.28 -9.39
N LYS A 300 -4.04 10.95 -8.25
CA LYS A 300 -3.87 10.36 -6.92
C LYS A 300 -4.83 9.19 -6.65
N GLU A 301 -6.04 9.25 -7.20
CA GLU A 301 -7.04 8.19 -7.06
C GLU A 301 -6.76 6.99 -7.95
N ARG A 302 -6.04 7.17 -9.06
CA ARG A 302 -5.63 6.04 -9.90
C ARG A 302 -4.71 5.12 -9.11
N VAL A 303 -4.86 3.82 -9.33
CA VAL A 303 -3.91 2.84 -8.82
C VAL A 303 -2.54 3.16 -9.45
N THR A 304 -1.50 3.32 -8.64
CA THR A 304 -0.17 3.97 -8.83
C THR A 304 -0.01 5.38 -8.26
N GLY A 305 -1.11 6.10 -7.99
CA GLY A 305 -1.08 7.49 -7.54
C GLY A 305 -0.55 7.71 -6.12
N MET A 306 -0.54 6.67 -5.27
CA MET A 306 -0.02 6.75 -3.90
C MET A 306 1.42 6.26 -3.75
N GLN A 307 2.04 5.72 -4.81
CA GLN A 307 3.36 5.08 -4.68
C GLN A 307 4.45 6.07 -4.29
N GLN A 308 4.39 7.30 -4.80
CA GLN A 308 5.36 8.35 -4.45
C GLN A 308 5.20 8.80 -3.00
N ASP A 309 3.97 8.90 -2.50
CA ASP A 309 3.70 9.30 -1.12
C ASP A 309 4.14 8.18 -0.14
N LEU A 310 3.86 6.92 -0.48
CA LEU A 310 4.32 5.76 0.28
C LEU A 310 5.85 5.62 0.29
N GLU A 311 6.50 5.86 -0.85
CA GLU A 311 7.97 5.84 -0.93
C GLU A 311 8.58 6.93 -0.03
N LYS A 312 8.00 8.14 0.00
CA LYS A 312 8.42 9.21 0.91
C LYS A 312 8.20 8.83 2.37
N GLU A 313 7.08 8.20 2.71
CA GLU A 313 6.80 7.71 4.07
C GLU A 313 7.86 6.69 4.53
N PHE A 314 8.24 5.76 3.66
CA PHE A 314 9.32 4.82 3.97
C PHE A 314 10.69 5.49 4.06
N GLN A 315 10.99 6.49 3.22
CA GLN A 315 12.24 7.24 3.31
C GLN A 315 12.35 8.11 4.57
N LEU A 316 11.24 8.75 4.98
CA LEU A 316 11.18 9.53 6.21
C LEU A 316 11.39 8.63 7.43
N SER A 317 10.68 7.50 7.49
CA SER A 317 10.87 6.56 8.58
C SER A 317 12.28 5.94 8.59
N GLU A 318 12.91 5.68 7.43
CA GLU A 318 14.33 5.27 7.37
C GLU A 318 15.28 6.38 7.83
N ALA A 319 14.97 7.65 7.54
CA ALA A 319 15.76 8.78 8.00
C ALA A 319 15.64 8.96 9.52
N GLU A 320 14.44 8.82 10.09
CA GLU A 320 14.18 8.86 11.53
C GLU A 320 14.96 7.77 12.28
N GLU A 321 14.98 6.53 11.77
CA GLU A 321 15.79 5.44 12.35
C GLU A 321 17.29 5.65 12.21
N LYS A 322 17.74 6.31 11.14
CA LYS A 322 19.15 6.67 10.99
C LYS A 322 19.52 7.78 11.96
N THR A 323 18.67 8.78 12.17
CA THR A 323 18.91 9.81 13.18
C THR A 323 18.84 9.26 14.60
N GLU A 324 17.87 8.40 14.93
CA GLU A 324 17.82 7.75 16.26
C GLU A 324 18.98 6.76 16.43
N GLY A 325 19.35 6.03 15.38
CA GLY A 325 20.48 5.11 15.39
C GLY A 325 21.84 5.82 15.43
N GLU A 326 21.95 7.01 14.83
CA GLU A 326 23.12 7.89 14.93
C GLU A 326 23.15 8.62 16.27
N GLU A 327 22.02 9.00 16.87
CA GLU A 327 21.94 9.53 18.24
C GLU A 327 22.33 8.46 19.26
N LEU A 328 21.83 7.22 19.13
CA LEU A 328 22.21 6.10 19.99
C LEU A 328 23.66 5.66 19.77
N LYS A 329 24.18 5.73 18.54
CA LYS A 329 25.61 5.49 18.27
C LYS A 329 26.48 6.62 18.77
N ASN A 330 26.07 7.87 18.64
CA ASN A 330 26.79 9.02 19.21
C ASN A 330 26.72 9.01 20.74
N GLU A 331 25.64 8.51 21.35
CA GLU A 331 25.57 8.28 22.79
C GLU A 331 26.43 7.08 23.21
N ALA A 332 26.43 5.98 22.46
CA ALA A 332 27.29 4.82 22.73
C ALA A 332 28.78 5.12 22.50
N GLU A 333 29.13 5.91 21.48
CA GLU A 333 30.48 6.41 21.22
C GLU A 333 30.88 7.45 22.27
N LYS A 334 29.98 8.30 22.76
CA LYS A 334 30.25 9.17 23.93
C LYS A 334 30.40 8.38 25.22
N ILE A 335 29.68 7.28 25.40
CA ILE A 335 29.82 6.38 26.55
C ILE A 335 31.15 5.59 26.45
N GLN A 336 31.56 5.17 25.25
CA GLN A 336 32.86 4.52 25.02
C GLN A 336 34.04 5.49 25.12
N GLU A 337 33.93 6.72 24.61
CA GLU A 337 34.93 7.78 24.81
C GLU A 337 34.99 8.18 26.30
N MET A 338 33.87 8.19 27.03
CA MET A 338 33.87 8.35 28.48
C MET A 338 34.48 7.15 29.22
N GLU A 339 34.30 5.91 28.75
CA GLU A 339 34.96 4.72 29.33
C GLU A 339 36.47 4.69 29.04
N GLU A 340 36.93 5.22 27.90
CA GLU A 340 38.35 5.31 27.56
C GLU A 340 39.05 6.53 28.21
N GLU A 341 38.35 7.64 28.45
CA GLU A 341 38.90 8.81 29.18
C GLU A 341 38.76 8.72 30.71
N LEU A 342 37.85 7.91 31.25
CA LEU A 342 37.79 7.62 32.69
C LEU A 342 38.61 6.37 33.01
N ALA A 343 39.93 6.51 32.98
CA ALA A 343 40.76 5.74 33.90
C ALA A 343 40.29 6.11 35.32
N LEU A 344 39.35 5.31 35.85
CA LEU A 344 38.82 5.50 37.20
C LEU A 344 40.01 5.71 38.13
N PRO A 345 40.02 6.80 38.92
CA PRO A 345 41.10 7.05 39.87
C PRO A 345 41.34 5.78 40.70
N ASP A 346 42.59 5.49 41.04
CA ASP A 346 42.95 4.22 41.69
C ASP A 346 42.14 3.96 42.97
N GLN A 347 41.75 5.03 43.68
CA GLN A 347 40.89 4.98 44.86
C GLN A 347 39.47 4.48 44.56
N VAL A 348 38.91 4.83 43.39
CA VAL A 348 37.57 4.40 42.98
C VAL A 348 37.60 2.93 42.55
N LYS A 349 38.68 2.49 41.89
CA LYS A 349 38.89 1.07 41.55
C LYS A 349 39.02 0.21 42.81
N GLU A 350 39.79 0.69 43.79
CA GLU A 350 39.94 0.02 45.08
C GLU A 350 38.60 -0.04 45.85
N GLY A 351 37.83 1.06 45.84
CA GLY A 351 36.46 1.08 46.39
C GLY A 351 35.51 0.09 45.73
N MET A 352 35.58 -0.05 44.40
CA MET A 352 34.80 -1.07 43.67
C MET A 352 35.18 -2.49 44.06
N GLN A 353 36.48 -2.79 44.22
CA GLN A 353 36.94 -4.10 44.69
C GLN A 353 36.46 -4.44 46.10
N ILE A 354 36.27 -3.43 46.96
CA ILE A 354 35.71 -3.62 48.31
C ILE A 354 34.22 -3.95 48.21
N ILE A 355 33.46 -3.24 47.37
CA ILE A 355 32.02 -3.48 47.15
C ILE A 355 31.77 -4.87 46.56
N GLU A 356 32.62 -5.36 45.67
CA GLU A 356 32.51 -6.72 45.09
C GLU A 356 32.65 -7.84 46.12
N ARG A 357 33.28 -7.58 47.28
CA ARG A 357 33.42 -8.56 48.37
C ARG A 357 32.18 -8.66 49.26
N ILE A 358 31.23 -7.75 49.11
CA ILE A 358 30.01 -7.72 49.93
C ILE A 358 29.06 -8.83 49.47
N ASP A 359 28.67 -9.69 50.40
CA ASP A 359 27.70 -10.75 50.15
C ASP A 359 26.28 -10.20 50.23
N PHE A 360 25.77 -9.71 49.10
CA PHE A 360 24.41 -9.23 48.95
C PHE A 360 23.34 -10.32 49.08
N GLU A 361 23.69 -11.61 49.02
CA GLU A 361 22.71 -12.69 49.17
C GLU A 361 22.38 -12.98 50.64
N ASN A 362 23.33 -12.66 51.53
CA ASN A 362 23.21 -12.95 52.95
C ASN A 362 22.94 -11.73 53.85
N PHE A 363 22.98 -10.52 53.30
CA PHE A 363 22.69 -9.28 54.02
C PHE A 363 21.23 -9.22 54.51
N GLY A 364 21.02 -8.99 55.82
CA GLY A 364 19.67 -8.77 56.36
C GLY A 364 18.74 -9.99 56.40
N ASN A 365 19.26 -11.22 56.30
CA ASN A 365 18.47 -12.47 56.34
C ASN A 365 17.92 -12.82 57.75
N GLY A 366 18.32 -12.09 58.79
CA GLY A 366 17.75 -12.23 60.12
C GLY A 366 16.34 -11.63 60.20
N LYS A 367 15.39 -12.32 60.84
CA LYS A 367 14.00 -11.84 60.98
C LYS A 367 13.88 -10.50 61.74
N ASP A 368 14.89 -10.16 62.53
CA ASP A 368 14.98 -8.91 63.28
C ASP A 368 15.69 -7.79 62.49
N SER A 369 16.14 -8.07 61.25
CA SER A 369 16.78 -7.07 60.41
C SER A 369 15.74 -6.16 59.77
N PRO A 370 15.93 -4.82 59.82
CA PRO A 370 15.06 -3.88 59.10
C PRO A 370 15.13 -4.07 57.57
N TYR A 371 16.13 -4.81 57.06
CA TYR A 371 16.33 -5.06 55.64
C TYR A 371 15.67 -6.35 55.13
N TYR A 372 15.06 -7.15 56.02
CA TYR A 372 14.47 -8.46 55.69
C TYR A 372 13.35 -8.39 54.63
N TYR A 373 12.62 -7.27 54.56
CA TYR A 373 11.48 -7.08 53.66
C TYR A 373 11.82 -6.42 52.32
N TYR A 374 13.08 -6.02 52.10
CA TYR A 374 13.48 -5.38 50.86
C TYR A 374 13.75 -6.42 49.76
N ASP A 375 13.43 -6.08 48.50
CA ASP A 375 13.81 -6.90 47.36
C ASP A 375 15.34 -6.81 47.16
N LYS A 376 16.00 -7.98 47.07
CA LYS A 376 17.45 -8.10 46.83
C LYS A 376 17.90 -7.45 45.51
N LYS A 377 16.99 -7.29 44.55
CA LYS A 377 17.27 -6.61 43.27
C LYS A 377 17.08 -5.09 43.35
N ASP A 378 16.52 -4.57 44.45
CA ASP A 378 16.36 -3.14 44.65
C ASP A 378 17.71 -2.46 44.86
N LYS A 379 17.87 -1.27 44.27
CA LYS A 379 19.02 -0.40 44.48
C LYS A 379 19.11 0.06 45.94
N VAL A 380 17.96 0.28 46.60
CA VAL A 380 17.92 0.71 48.01
C VAL A 380 18.53 -0.36 48.92
N TYR A 381 18.21 -1.63 48.69
CA TYR A 381 18.79 -2.75 49.43
C TYR A 381 20.32 -2.83 49.25
N ARG A 382 20.80 -2.69 48.01
CA ARG A 382 22.24 -2.70 47.70
C ARG A 382 22.99 -1.55 48.35
N ILE A 383 22.42 -0.35 48.35
CA ILE A 383 23.03 0.83 48.98
C ILE A 383 23.09 0.63 50.50
N ALA A 384 22.01 0.14 51.12
CA ALA A 384 21.98 -0.15 52.55
C ALA A 384 23.01 -1.20 52.95
N ALA A 385 23.16 -2.27 52.15
CA ALA A 385 24.18 -3.30 52.37
C ALA A 385 25.61 -2.76 52.31
N ILE A 386 25.89 -1.87 51.35
CA ILE A 386 27.20 -1.23 51.21
C ILE A 386 27.49 -0.32 52.41
N LEU A 387 26.52 0.48 52.84
CA LEU A 387 26.68 1.39 53.97
C LEU A 387 26.89 0.64 55.29
N ASP A 388 26.06 -0.38 55.59
CA ASP A 388 26.21 -1.18 56.82
C ASP A 388 27.55 -1.94 56.84
N TYR A 389 27.98 -2.50 55.71
CA TYR A 389 29.29 -3.12 55.60
C TYR A 389 30.42 -2.10 55.86
N PHE A 390 30.32 -0.90 55.28
CA PHE A 390 31.32 0.14 55.49
C PHE A 390 31.36 0.62 56.95
N GLU A 391 30.21 0.78 57.57
CA GLU A 391 30.07 1.20 58.95
C GLU A 391 30.65 0.15 59.92
N ARG A 392 30.44 -1.15 59.67
CA ARG A 392 31.02 -2.20 60.53
C ARG A 392 32.52 -2.36 60.37
N GLU A 393 33.01 -2.38 59.13
CA GLU A 393 34.40 -2.74 58.86
C GLU A 393 35.34 -1.52 58.86
N TYR A 394 34.83 -0.32 58.56
CA TYR A 394 35.65 0.86 58.29
C TYR A 394 35.28 2.11 59.10
N SER A 395 34.29 2.07 59.98
CA SER A 395 33.97 3.20 60.88
C SER A 395 35.16 3.66 61.72
N PHE A 396 36.07 2.73 62.09
CA PHE A 396 37.30 3.07 62.81
C PHE A 396 38.20 4.07 62.06
N LEU A 397 38.08 4.17 60.72
CA LEU A 397 38.83 5.14 59.93
C LEU A 397 38.39 6.57 60.26
N LEU A 398 37.11 6.76 60.56
CA LEU A 398 36.53 8.05 60.94
C LEU A 398 36.94 8.44 62.36
N THR A 399 37.21 7.49 63.24
CA THR A 399 37.72 7.78 64.60
C THR A 399 39.26 7.91 64.64
N GLY A 400 39.94 7.48 63.59
CA GLY A 400 41.40 7.47 63.48
C GLY A 400 42.06 8.85 63.45
N ASN A 401 43.36 8.89 63.76
CA ASN A 401 44.15 10.13 63.78
C ASN A 401 44.47 10.72 62.39
N LYS A 402 44.12 10.00 61.32
CA LYS A 402 44.33 10.47 59.94
C LYS A 402 43.23 11.41 59.46
N VAL A 403 42.04 11.38 60.07
CA VAL A 403 40.94 12.29 59.75
C VAL A 403 40.91 13.39 60.81
N THR A 404 40.97 14.64 60.35
CA THR A 404 40.97 15.81 61.22
C THR A 404 39.61 16.47 61.16
N TYR A 405 38.90 16.50 62.29
CA TYR A 405 37.62 17.18 62.43
C TYR A 405 37.84 18.55 63.04
N TYR A 406 37.22 19.56 62.46
CA TYR A 406 37.17 20.89 63.06
C TYR A 406 36.04 20.95 64.08
N MET A 407 36.29 21.61 65.21
CA MET A 407 35.25 21.83 66.21
C MET A 407 34.34 22.95 65.73
N GLU A 408 33.05 22.66 65.62
CA GLU A 408 32.03 23.63 65.23
C GLU A 408 31.24 24.12 66.44
N HIS A 409 30.72 25.34 66.36
CA HIS A 409 29.86 25.89 67.40
C HIS A 409 28.46 26.05 66.81
N HIS A 410 27.56 25.14 67.16
CA HIS A 410 26.15 25.23 66.81
C HIS A 410 25.36 25.66 68.04
N GLU A 411 24.56 26.73 67.90
CA GLU A 411 23.65 27.24 68.94
C GLU A 411 24.30 27.50 70.33
N GLY A 412 25.55 27.96 70.35
CA GLY A 412 26.27 28.24 71.60
C GLY A 412 26.80 27.01 72.34
N LYS A 413 26.65 25.81 71.77
CA LYS A 413 27.30 24.58 72.25
C LYS A 413 28.49 24.23 71.36
N LYS A 414 29.55 23.76 72.00
CA LYS A 414 30.75 23.27 71.32
C LYS A 414 30.49 21.84 70.85
N PHE A 415 30.48 21.63 69.55
CA PHE A 415 30.34 20.33 68.90
C PHE A 415 31.73 19.81 68.56
N ASP A 416 32.07 18.63 69.07
CA ASP A 416 33.31 17.93 68.75
C ASP A 416 32.95 16.62 68.01
N PRO A 417 32.92 16.66 66.66
CA PRO A 417 32.51 15.51 65.86
C PRO A 417 33.37 14.28 66.14
N LYS A 418 34.66 14.46 66.45
CA LYS A 418 35.56 13.35 66.73
C LYS A 418 35.23 12.67 68.04
N LYS A 419 34.77 13.43 69.03
CA LYS A 419 34.37 12.87 70.32
C LYS A 419 33.07 12.08 70.18
N GLU A 420 32.07 12.64 69.52
CA GLU A 420 30.78 11.97 69.32
C GLU A 420 30.91 10.68 68.49
N LEU A 421 31.65 10.72 67.38
CA LEU A 421 31.90 9.52 66.58
C LEU A 421 32.68 8.44 67.34
N ASN A 422 33.56 8.83 68.27
CA ASN A 422 34.24 7.87 69.15
C ASN A 422 33.30 7.25 70.17
N ASP A 423 32.43 8.07 70.77
CA ASP A 423 31.46 7.62 71.76
C ASP A 423 30.46 6.65 71.09
N GLU A 424 29.96 6.97 69.89
CA GLU A 424 29.08 6.09 69.10
C GLU A 424 29.78 4.81 68.62
N TYR A 425 31.04 4.89 68.19
CA TYR A 425 31.82 3.71 67.78
C TYR A 425 32.04 2.72 68.93
N MET A 426 32.14 3.20 70.17
CA MET A 426 32.26 2.33 71.35
C MET A 426 30.94 1.67 71.76
N GLU A 427 29.81 2.17 71.25
CA GLU A 427 28.47 1.62 71.49
C GLU A 427 28.00 0.61 70.42
N LEU A 428 28.65 0.60 69.23
CA LEU A 428 28.50 -0.42 68.17
C LEU A 428 29.11 -1.77 68.58
#